data_AF-A0A4Y9SZF0-F1
#
_entry.id   AF-A0A4Y9SZF0-F1
#
_cell.length_a   1.000
_cell.length_b   1.000
_cell.length_c   1.000
_cell.angle_alpha   90.00
_cell.angle_beta   90.00
_cell.angle_gamma   90.00
#
_symmetry.space_group_name_H-M   'P 1'
#
loop_
_entity.id
_entity.type
_entity.pdbx_description
1 polymer ?
#
loop_
_entity_poly.entity_id
_entity_poly.type
_entity_poly.pdbx_seq_one_letter_code
_entity_poly.pdbx_strand_id
1 'polypeptide(L)'
;MQEKILAPAPPSAGSHMKAMVRAASFGGLFLSLVGTLIVWAAVNSFHCSALIWEISLALNLVAFVMTWILYLPFKNTDKLLGHGLMSLFMLFSSFWLFGFAMFYAYFIFAPMNPYARAGVLTVVTGALLYRVYQIVLDIREAFRKNKNLFDQMYSVNAISITYNGEAYGWLQKARRERNPFTSIHAYAAMIVSPFVLTLDRLLSPLLGHGHGVFIVGTFFAVPILLWGVELFVQTIVTMIYYPIKLQQSTGKPVLLKD
;
A
#
# COMPACT_ATOMS: atom_id res chain seq x y z
N MET A 1 -14.21 36.40 34.22
CA MET A 1 -14.99 35.39 33.48
C MET A 1 -14.01 34.65 32.57
N GLN A 2 -13.47 33.51 33.01
CA GLN A 2 -12.61 32.68 32.18
C GLN A 2 -13.47 31.71 31.40
N GLU A 3 -13.44 31.85 30.08
CA GLU A 3 -14.11 30.97 29.13
C GLU A 3 -13.46 29.58 29.24
N LYS A 4 -14.20 28.65 29.83
CA LYS A 4 -13.81 27.25 29.95
C LYS A 4 -13.86 26.67 28.54
N ILE A 5 -12.72 26.68 27.84
CA ILE A 5 -12.54 26.00 26.55
C ILE A 5 -12.91 24.54 26.80
N LEU A 6 -14.13 24.17 26.40
CA LEU A 6 -14.60 22.80 26.46
C LEU A 6 -13.68 22.01 25.53
N ALA A 7 -12.86 21.13 26.10
CA ALA A 7 -12.15 20.14 25.32
C ALA A 7 -13.19 19.41 24.45
N PRO A 8 -12.92 19.20 23.15
CA PRO A 8 -13.86 18.50 22.27
C PRO A 8 -14.20 17.15 22.88
N ALA A 9 -15.49 16.81 22.88
CA ALA A 9 -15.96 15.55 23.42
C ALA A 9 -15.16 14.38 22.81
N PRO A 10 -14.73 13.40 23.63
CA PRO A 10 -13.94 12.29 23.12
C PRO A 10 -14.70 11.62 21.98
N PRO A 11 -14.01 11.30 20.87
CA PRO A 11 -14.64 10.69 19.70
C PRO A 11 -15.43 9.45 20.13
N SER A 12 -16.71 9.38 19.74
CA SER A 12 -17.53 8.21 20.03
C SER A 12 -16.89 6.98 19.37
N ALA A 13 -16.87 5.84 20.08
CA ALA A 13 -16.42 4.56 19.55
C ALA A 13 -16.92 4.33 18.11
N GLY A 14 -16.00 4.06 17.17
CA GLY A 14 -16.30 3.86 15.74
C GLY A 14 -16.37 5.13 14.86
N SER A 15 -16.21 6.34 15.39
CA SER A 15 -16.12 7.57 14.57
C SER A 15 -14.88 7.58 13.66
N HIS A 16 -13.73 7.14 14.18
CA HIS A 16 -12.50 6.94 13.40
C HIS A 16 -12.67 5.86 12.32
N MET A 17 -13.37 4.76 12.65
CA MET A 17 -13.65 3.70 11.69
C MET A 17 -14.51 4.19 10.52
N LYS A 18 -15.53 5.02 10.80
CA LYS A 18 -16.37 5.63 9.76
C LYS A 18 -15.57 6.52 8.81
N ALA A 19 -14.70 7.36 9.34
CA ALA A 19 -13.84 8.23 8.53
C ALA A 19 -12.88 7.40 7.66
N MET A 20 -12.24 6.38 8.25
CA MET A 20 -11.34 5.49 7.52
C MET A 20 -12.06 4.68 6.44
N VAL A 21 -13.26 4.18 6.69
CA VAL A 21 -14.02 3.45 5.68
C VAL A 21 -14.45 4.34 4.55
N ARG A 22 -14.86 5.59 4.81
CA ARG A 22 -15.14 6.54 3.73
C ARG A 22 -13.90 6.83 2.90
N ALA A 23 -12.75 7.03 3.55
CA ALA A 23 -11.49 7.24 2.84
C ALA A 23 -11.06 6.01 2.02
N ALA A 24 -11.09 4.82 2.61
CA ALA A 24 -10.73 3.58 1.95
C ALA A 24 -11.70 3.22 0.81
N SER A 25 -13.00 3.43 1.01
CA SER A 25 -14.02 3.13 0.00
C SER A 25 -14.02 4.15 -1.13
N PHE A 26 -14.25 5.44 -0.86
CA PHE A 26 -14.36 6.44 -1.92
C PHE A 26 -12.99 6.87 -2.47
N GLY A 27 -12.00 7.08 -1.60
CA GLY A 27 -10.64 7.38 -2.03
C GLY A 27 -10.00 6.19 -2.75
N GLY A 28 -10.16 4.98 -2.19
CA GLY A 28 -9.69 3.75 -2.84
C GLY A 28 -10.40 3.49 -4.17
N LEU A 29 -11.72 3.62 -4.23
CA LEU A 29 -12.48 3.49 -5.48
C LEU A 29 -12.02 4.50 -6.53
N PHE A 30 -11.83 5.77 -6.15
CA PHE A 30 -11.32 6.79 -7.07
C PHE A 30 -9.96 6.38 -7.67
N LEU A 31 -8.99 5.99 -6.83
CA LEU A 31 -7.67 5.54 -7.30
C LEU A 31 -7.77 4.30 -8.20
N SER A 32 -8.59 3.33 -7.80
CA SER A 32 -8.87 2.10 -8.55
C SER A 32 -9.54 2.36 -9.90
N LEU A 33 -10.46 3.32 -9.99
CA LEU A 33 -11.12 3.72 -11.24
C LEU A 33 -10.14 4.44 -12.16
N VAL A 34 -9.30 5.34 -11.63
CA VAL A 34 -8.20 5.94 -12.40
C VAL A 34 -7.28 4.84 -12.95
N GLY A 35 -6.93 3.85 -12.14
CA GLY A 35 -6.17 2.68 -12.58
C GLY A 35 -6.86 1.91 -13.70
N THR A 36 -8.16 1.65 -13.56
CA THR A 36 -8.97 0.99 -14.62
C THR A 36 -8.99 1.80 -15.91
N LEU A 37 -9.10 3.13 -15.83
CA LEU A 37 -9.05 4.00 -17.02
C LEU A 37 -7.68 3.92 -17.72
N ILE A 38 -6.58 3.84 -16.96
CA ILE A 38 -5.24 3.64 -17.51
C ILE A 38 -5.14 2.26 -18.19
N VAL A 39 -5.67 1.21 -17.56
CA VAL A 39 -5.71 -0.14 -18.17
C VAL A 39 -6.55 -0.13 -19.46
N TRP A 40 -7.71 0.52 -19.45
CA TRP A 40 -8.54 0.69 -20.64
C TRP A 40 -7.80 1.43 -21.76
N ALA A 41 -7.11 2.53 -21.44
CA ALA A 41 -6.32 3.28 -22.41
C ALA A 41 -5.18 2.43 -22.98
N ALA A 42 -4.50 1.64 -22.14
CA ALA A 42 -3.46 0.70 -22.57
C ALA A 42 -4.01 -0.39 -23.50
N VAL A 43 -5.10 -1.05 -23.11
CA VAL A 43 -5.73 -2.12 -23.89
C VAL A 43 -6.17 -1.62 -25.27
N ASN A 44 -6.77 -0.44 -25.34
CA ASN A 44 -7.17 0.16 -26.62
C ASN A 44 -5.96 0.54 -27.48
N SER A 45 -4.92 1.12 -26.87
CA SER A 45 -3.71 1.52 -27.59
C SER A 45 -2.91 0.33 -28.13
N PHE A 46 -2.94 -0.81 -27.42
CA PHE A 46 -2.25 -2.04 -27.81
C PHE A 46 -3.16 -3.02 -28.59
N HIS A 47 -4.37 -2.59 -28.96
CA HIS A 47 -5.36 -3.41 -29.68
C HIS A 47 -5.62 -4.78 -29.02
N CYS A 48 -5.62 -4.81 -27.69
CA CYS A 48 -5.88 -6.00 -26.89
C CYS A 48 -7.39 -6.20 -26.65
N SER A 49 -7.77 -7.38 -26.14
CA SER A 49 -9.17 -7.70 -25.84
C SER A 49 -9.77 -6.78 -24.77
N ALA A 50 -10.99 -6.28 -25.02
CA ALA A 50 -11.76 -5.45 -24.08
C ALA A 50 -11.99 -6.14 -22.72
N LEU A 51 -12.02 -7.47 -22.69
CA LEU A 51 -12.20 -8.24 -21.45
C LEU A 51 -11.19 -7.88 -20.35
N ILE A 52 -9.99 -7.44 -20.71
CA ILE A 52 -8.93 -7.11 -19.75
C ILE A 52 -9.34 -5.94 -18.85
N TRP A 53 -9.84 -4.84 -19.43
CA TRP A 53 -10.25 -3.68 -18.63
C TRP A 53 -11.58 -3.92 -17.92
N GLU A 54 -12.47 -4.74 -18.49
CA GLU A 54 -13.73 -5.16 -17.85
C GLU A 54 -13.46 -5.99 -16.59
N ILE A 55 -12.53 -6.95 -16.64
CA ILE A 55 -12.09 -7.72 -15.47
C ILE A 55 -11.46 -6.79 -14.43
N SER A 56 -10.61 -5.85 -14.86
CA SER A 56 -10.04 -4.82 -13.96
C SER A 56 -11.13 -4.02 -13.25
N LEU A 57 -12.16 -3.58 -13.98
CA LEU A 57 -13.29 -2.86 -13.40
C LEU A 57 -14.05 -3.73 -12.40
N ALA A 58 -14.38 -4.97 -12.78
CA ALA A 58 -15.10 -5.90 -11.93
C ALA A 58 -14.35 -6.17 -10.61
N LEU A 59 -13.03 -6.40 -10.66
CA LEU A 59 -12.20 -6.60 -9.47
C LEU A 59 -12.21 -5.38 -8.54
N ASN A 60 -12.16 -4.17 -9.10
CA ASN A 60 -12.22 -2.95 -8.31
C ASN A 60 -13.60 -2.72 -7.67
N LEU A 61 -14.68 -3.04 -8.37
CA LEU A 61 -16.04 -2.99 -7.80
C LEU A 61 -16.22 -4.02 -6.69
N VAL A 62 -15.69 -5.23 -6.87
CA VAL A 62 -15.68 -6.26 -5.82
C VAL A 62 -14.89 -5.78 -4.60
N ALA A 63 -13.71 -5.19 -4.80
CA ALA A 63 -12.91 -4.63 -3.70
C ALA A 63 -13.65 -3.53 -2.94
N PHE A 64 -14.36 -2.66 -3.65
CA PHE A 64 -15.21 -1.62 -3.05
C PHE A 64 -16.34 -2.23 -2.20
N VAL A 65 -17.08 -3.20 -2.75
CA VAL A 65 -18.16 -3.90 -2.01
C VAL A 65 -17.59 -4.64 -0.79
N MET A 66 -16.46 -5.32 -0.95
CA MET A 66 -15.77 -6.03 0.13
C MET A 66 -15.34 -5.11 1.28
N THR A 67 -14.93 -3.87 0.97
CA THR A 67 -14.60 -2.86 1.99
C THR A 67 -15.80 -2.60 2.91
N TRP A 68 -17.01 -2.50 2.34
CA TRP A 68 -18.24 -2.31 3.11
C TRP A 68 -18.67 -3.56 3.87
N ILE A 69 -18.59 -4.74 3.26
CA ILE A 69 -18.91 -6.02 3.91
C ILE A 69 -18.02 -6.21 5.15
N LEU A 70 -16.72 -5.96 5.01
CA LEU A 70 -15.76 -6.09 6.10
C LEU A 70 -15.89 -4.97 7.15
N TYR A 71 -16.43 -3.82 6.80
CA TYR A 71 -16.71 -2.76 7.78
C TYR A 71 -17.87 -3.10 8.72
N LEU A 72 -18.93 -3.76 8.23
CA LEU A 72 -20.13 -4.06 9.03
C LEU A 72 -19.87 -4.68 10.41
N PRO A 73 -19.00 -5.70 10.57
CA PRO A 73 -18.70 -6.27 11.88
C PRO A 73 -17.88 -5.35 12.81
N PHE A 74 -17.20 -4.34 12.27
CA PHE A 74 -16.33 -3.43 13.04
C PHE A 74 -16.90 -2.02 13.21
N LYS A 75 -18.10 -1.73 12.68
CA LYS A 75 -18.68 -0.38 12.64
C LYS A 75 -18.84 0.33 13.99
N ASN A 76 -18.94 -0.44 15.07
CA ASN A 76 -19.12 0.05 16.44
C ASN A 76 -17.98 -0.42 17.37
N THR A 77 -16.83 -0.81 16.82
CA THR A 77 -15.71 -1.34 17.60
C THR A 77 -14.41 -0.66 17.23
N ASP A 78 -13.61 -0.29 18.21
CA ASP A 78 -12.26 0.26 17.99
C ASP A 78 -11.20 -0.85 17.90
N LYS A 79 -11.59 -2.01 17.38
CA LYS A 79 -10.69 -3.15 17.17
C LYS A 79 -9.64 -2.77 16.15
N LEU A 80 -8.38 -2.93 16.52
CA LEU A 80 -7.24 -2.63 15.66
C LEU A 80 -7.30 -3.41 14.33
N LEU A 81 -7.81 -4.64 14.37
CA LEU A 81 -7.99 -5.48 13.18
C LEU A 81 -8.86 -4.79 12.11
N GLY A 82 -9.93 -4.10 12.51
CA GLY A 82 -10.79 -3.37 11.57
C GLY A 82 -10.02 -2.24 10.89
N HIS A 83 -9.24 -1.48 11.65
CA HIS A 83 -8.38 -0.42 11.12
C HIS A 83 -7.31 -0.97 10.17
N GLY A 84 -6.68 -2.08 10.52
CA GLY A 84 -5.71 -2.77 9.67
C GLY A 84 -6.33 -3.23 8.34
N LEU A 85 -7.51 -3.85 8.38
CA LEU A 85 -8.23 -4.28 7.17
C LEU A 85 -8.60 -3.10 6.27
N MET A 86 -9.13 -2.01 6.82
CA MET A 86 -9.49 -0.83 6.01
C MET A 86 -8.25 -0.15 5.41
N SER A 87 -7.15 -0.09 6.16
CA SER A 87 -5.87 0.38 5.63
C SER A 87 -5.38 -0.50 4.49
N LEU A 88 -5.54 -1.84 4.56
CA LEU A 88 -5.18 -2.73 3.46
C LEU A 88 -5.97 -2.48 2.19
N PHE A 89 -7.27 -2.18 2.25
CA PHE A 89 -8.05 -1.85 1.04
C PHE A 89 -7.54 -0.56 0.39
N MET A 90 -7.23 0.46 1.19
CA MET A 90 -6.67 1.71 0.66
C MET A 90 -5.29 1.51 0.03
N LEU A 91 -4.43 0.70 0.67
CA LEU A 91 -3.14 0.34 0.12
C LEU A 91 -3.29 -0.54 -1.13
N PHE A 92 -4.24 -1.48 -1.14
CA PHE A 92 -4.56 -2.30 -2.30
C PHE A 92 -4.94 -1.44 -3.51
N SER A 93 -5.81 -0.45 -3.35
CA SER A 93 -6.15 0.49 -4.44
C SER A 93 -4.92 1.27 -4.94
N SER A 94 -4.02 1.66 -4.03
CA SER A 94 -2.76 2.31 -4.41
C SER A 94 -1.86 1.35 -5.19
N PHE A 95 -1.75 0.09 -4.76
CA PHE A 95 -1.04 -0.97 -5.46
C PHE A 95 -1.68 -1.34 -6.80
N TRP A 96 -3.00 -1.23 -6.91
CA TRP A 96 -3.71 -1.44 -8.17
C TRP A 96 -3.32 -0.36 -9.18
N LEU A 97 -3.34 0.90 -8.77
CA LEU A 97 -2.98 2.03 -9.62
C LEU A 97 -1.49 1.99 -10.03
N PHE A 98 -0.59 2.02 -9.05
CA PHE A 98 0.85 2.13 -9.34
C PHE A 98 1.46 0.80 -9.77
N GLY A 99 0.99 -0.31 -9.19
CA GLY A 99 1.51 -1.65 -9.49
C GLY A 99 0.88 -2.19 -10.75
N PHE A 100 -0.41 -2.52 -10.68
CA PHE A 100 -1.04 -3.21 -11.80
C PHE A 100 -1.20 -2.29 -13.01
N ALA A 101 -1.88 -1.15 -12.88
CA ALA A 101 -2.24 -0.31 -14.03
C ALA A 101 -1.04 0.40 -14.66
N MET A 102 -0.14 0.97 -13.86
CA MET A 102 1.00 1.75 -14.37
C MET A 102 2.22 0.92 -14.74
N PHE A 103 2.45 -0.23 -14.08
CA PHE A 103 3.62 -1.08 -14.30
C PHE A 103 3.25 -2.39 -15.00
N TYR A 104 2.50 -3.29 -14.35
CA TYR A 104 2.29 -4.65 -14.87
C TYR A 104 1.47 -4.67 -16.16
N ALA A 105 0.41 -3.89 -16.26
CA ALA A 105 -0.45 -3.84 -17.44
C ALA A 105 0.35 -3.43 -18.69
N TYR A 106 1.26 -2.46 -18.55
CA TYR A 106 2.15 -2.07 -19.63
C TYR A 106 3.04 -3.24 -20.08
N PHE A 107 3.81 -3.86 -19.17
CA PHE A 107 4.73 -4.93 -19.58
C PHE A 107 4.04 -6.20 -20.04
N ILE A 108 2.86 -6.53 -19.50
CA ILE A 108 2.12 -7.73 -19.87
C ILE A 108 1.48 -7.57 -21.25
N PHE A 109 0.83 -6.43 -21.53
CA PHE A 109 -0.01 -6.27 -22.71
C PHE A 109 0.66 -5.52 -23.86
N ALA A 110 1.68 -4.69 -23.61
CA ALA A 110 2.33 -3.95 -24.68
C ALA A 110 3.10 -4.89 -25.63
N PRO A 111 3.05 -4.67 -26.95
CA PRO A 111 3.78 -5.45 -27.93
C PRO A 111 5.28 -5.19 -27.79
N MET A 112 6.00 -6.08 -27.11
CA MET A 112 7.44 -5.95 -26.86
C MET A 112 8.12 -7.31 -26.93
N ASN A 113 9.45 -7.29 -27.07
CA ASN A 113 10.26 -8.50 -27.09
C ASN A 113 10.02 -9.35 -25.81
N PRO A 114 9.69 -10.64 -25.94
CA PRO A 114 9.35 -11.50 -24.79
C PRO A 114 10.49 -11.65 -23.78
N TYR A 115 11.75 -11.59 -24.21
CA TYR A 115 12.91 -11.66 -23.32
C TYR A 115 13.05 -10.38 -22.50
N ALA A 116 12.86 -9.21 -23.12
CA ALA A 116 12.89 -7.93 -22.42
C ALA A 116 11.74 -7.83 -21.39
N ARG A 117 10.54 -8.26 -21.80
CA ARG A 117 9.37 -8.36 -20.92
C ARG A 117 9.66 -9.24 -19.71
N ALA A 118 10.13 -10.47 -19.93
CA ALA A 118 10.44 -11.41 -18.87
C ALA A 118 11.52 -10.86 -17.93
N GLY A 119 12.59 -10.28 -18.49
CA GLY A 119 13.66 -9.67 -17.71
C GLY A 119 13.16 -8.59 -16.75
N VAL A 120 12.41 -7.60 -17.26
CA VAL A 120 11.90 -6.50 -16.43
C VAL A 120 10.91 -6.99 -15.37
N LEU A 121 9.96 -7.85 -15.76
CA LEU A 121 8.98 -8.41 -14.82
C LEU A 121 9.66 -9.24 -13.72
N THR A 122 10.62 -10.10 -14.07
CA THR A 122 11.35 -10.91 -13.09
C THR A 122 12.19 -10.04 -12.16
N VAL A 123 12.91 -9.03 -12.68
CA VAL A 123 13.75 -8.15 -11.85
C VAL A 123 12.91 -7.33 -10.88
N VAL A 124 11.85 -6.67 -11.35
CA VAL A 124 11.02 -5.81 -10.48
C VAL A 124 10.19 -6.63 -9.50
N THR A 125 9.58 -7.74 -9.94
CA THR A 125 8.84 -8.63 -9.03
C THR A 125 9.78 -9.26 -8.01
N GLY A 126 10.97 -9.70 -8.44
CA GLY A 126 12.01 -10.23 -7.55
C GLY A 126 12.47 -9.20 -6.53
N ALA A 127 12.68 -7.94 -6.94
CA ALA A 127 13.03 -6.85 -6.03
C ALA A 127 11.91 -6.57 -5.01
N LEU A 128 10.64 -6.59 -5.42
CA LEU A 128 9.49 -6.45 -4.50
C LEU A 128 9.43 -7.60 -3.49
N LEU A 129 9.55 -8.84 -3.94
CA LEU A 129 9.54 -10.03 -3.05
C LEU A 129 10.73 -10.02 -2.09
N TYR A 130 11.91 -9.68 -2.58
CA TYR A 130 13.11 -9.53 -1.75
C TYR A 130 12.92 -8.41 -0.71
N ARG A 131 12.30 -7.30 -1.11
CA ARG A 131 11.99 -6.19 -0.21
C ARG A 131 11.00 -6.62 0.88
N VAL A 132 9.94 -7.35 0.53
CA VAL A 132 9.00 -7.94 1.51
C VAL A 132 9.75 -8.80 2.52
N TYR A 133 10.61 -9.71 2.04
CA TYR A 133 11.40 -10.58 2.89
C TYR A 133 12.29 -9.78 3.86
N GLN A 134 13.00 -8.77 3.35
CA GLN A 134 13.81 -7.87 4.16
C GLN A 134 13.00 -7.16 5.25
N ILE A 135 11.84 -6.60 4.91
CA ILE A 135 10.99 -5.87 5.87
C ILE A 135 10.54 -6.81 6.99
N VAL A 136 10.10 -8.02 6.66
CA VAL A 136 9.68 -9.01 7.66
C VAL A 136 10.83 -9.37 8.60
N LEU A 137 12.03 -9.58 8.07
CA LEU A 137 13.21 -9.84 8.90
C LEU A 137 13.55 -8.63 9.79
N ASP A 138 13.53 -7.42 9.24
CA ASP A 138 13.84 -6.20 9.98
C ASP A 138 12.85 -5.98 11.12
N ILE A 139 11.55 -6.23 10.91
CA ILE A 139 10.53 -6.15 11.95
C ILE A 139 10.78 -7.19 13.05
N ARG A 140 11.04 -8.45 12.66
CA ARG A 140 11.34 -9.52 13.63
C ARG A 140 12.60 -9.21 14.44
N GLU A 141 13.63 -8.69 13.79
CA GLU A 141 14.89 -8.33 14.45
C GLU A 141 14.70 -7.13 15.38
N ALA A 142 13.93 -6.11 14.98
CA ALA A 142 13.60 -4.95 15.81
C ALA A 142 12.89 -5.38 17.10
N PHE A 143 11.91 -6.30 17.00
CA PHE A 143 11.24 -6.85 18.19
C PHE A 143 12.17 -7.72 19.06
N ARG A 144 13.10 -8.46 18.46
CA ARG A 144 14.06 -9.28 19.21
C ARG A 144 15.08 -8.43 19.97
N LYS A 145 15.57 -7.35 19.37
CA LYS A 145 16.60 -6.48 19.96
C LYS A 145 16.01 -5.52 20.99
N ASN A 146 14.84 -4.96 20.72
CA ASN A 146 14.21 -3.97 21.59
C ASN A 146 13.01 -4.60 22.32
N LYS A 147 13.28 -5.25 23.46
CA LYS A 147 12.22 -5.87 24.29
C LYS A 147 11.12 -4.87 24.67
N ASN A 148 11.51 -3.63 24.99
CA ASN A 148 10.57 -2.57 25.36
C ASN A 148 9.75 -2.04 24.18
N LEU A 149 10.16 -2.26 22.92
CA LEU A 149 9.43 -1.76 21.75
C LEU A 149 8.06 -2.44 21.64
N PHE A 150 7.99 -3.73 21.93
CA PHE A 150 6.73 -4.46 21.89
C PHE A 150 5.76 -3.94 22.96
N ASP A 151 6.24 -3.72 24.18
CA ASP A 151 5.42 -3.22 25.30
C ASP A 151 5.00 -1.76 25.09
N GLN A 152 5.83 -0.95 24.44
CA GLN A 152 5.47 0.41 24.03
C GLN A 152 4.36 0.38 22.97
N MET A 153 4.49 -0.47 21.96
CA MET A 153 3.51 -0.59 20.87
C MET A 153 2.19 -1.20 21.33
N TYR A 154 2.24 -2.22 22.21
CA TYR A 154 1.09 -2.97 22.71
C TYR A 154 1.05 -2.92 24.24
N SER A 155 0.40 -1.89 24.78
CA SER A 155 0.21 -1.73 26.22
C SER A 155 -0.89 -2.66 26.71
N VAL A 156 -0.54 -3.64 27.56
CA VAL A 156 -1.48 -4.59 28.16
C VAL A 156 -2.19 -3.96 29.34
N ASN A 157 -3.52 -3.81 29.26
CA ASN A 157 -4.36 -3.43 30.38
C ASN A 157 -5.06 -4.66 31.00
N ALA A 158 -5.76 -4.45 32.11
CA ALA A 158 -6.51 -5.50 32.79
C ALA A 158 -7.54 -6.19 31.85
N ILE A 159 -8.21 -5.42 30.98
CA ILE A 159 -9.36 -5.88 30.18
C ILE A 159 -9.04 -5.93 28.67
N SER A 160 -8.13 -5.09 28.17
CA SER A 160 -7.81 -4.98 26.74
C SER A 160 -6.32 -4.76 26.50
N ILE A 161 -5.86 -4.99 25.27
CA ILE A 161 -4.53 -4.58 24.82
C ILE A 161 -4.71 -3.35 23.94
N THR A 162 -3.93 -2.30 24.18
CA THR A 162 -4.05 -1.04 23.44
C THR A 162 -2.84 -0.84 22.53
N TYR A 163 -3.10 -0.53 21.26
CA TYR A 163 -2.08 -0.23 20.27
C TYR A 163 -1.91 1.27 20.11
N ASN A 164 -0.69 1.76 20.30
CA ASN A 164 -0.41 3.19 20.24
C ASN A 164 -0.38 3.70 18.78
N GLY A 165 -1.00 4.85 18.49
CA GLY A 165 -0.91 5.51 17.18
C GLY A 165 0.53 5.85 16.74
N GLU A 166 1.43 6.11 17.70
CA GLU A 166 2.86 6.38 17.42
C GLU A 166 3.69 5.12 17.14
N ALA A 167 3.10 3.93 17.28
CA ALA A 167 3.78 2.64 17.10
C ALA A 167 4.47 2.52 15.73
N TYR A 168 3.91 3.14 14.69
CA TYR A 168 4.56 3.19 13.37
C TYR A 168 5.91 3.91 13.43
N GLY A 169 5.98 5.07 14.07
CA GLY A 169 7.19 5.88 14.18
C GLY A 169 8.26 5.21 15.04
N TRP A 170 7.88 4.56 16.14
CA TRP A 170 8.82 3.81 16.98
C TRP A 170 9.40 2.61 16.26
N LEU A 171 8.56 1.86 15.53
CA LEU A 171 9.03 0.72 14.75
C LEU A 171 9.98 1.18 13.63
N GLN A 172 9.70 2.31 12.98
CA GLN A 172 10.60 2.88 11.97
C GLN A 172 11.96 3.28 12.56
N LYS A 173 11.99 3.95 13.73
CA LYS A 173 13.23 4.31 14.43
C LYS A 173 14.03 3.09 14.91
N ALA A 174 13.34 2.03 15.30
CA ALA A 174 13.96 0.80 15.80
C ALA A 174 14.48 -0.12 14.69
N ARG A 175 13.96 0.02 13.47
CA ARG A 175 14.40 -0.74 12.30
C ARG A 175 15.65 -0.12 11.70
N ARG A 176 16.40 -0.94 10.95
CA ARG A 176 17.54 -0.46 10.17
C ARG A 176 17.02 0.48 9.09
N GLU A 177 17.50 1.72 9.06
CA GLU A 177 17.12 2.69 8.03
C GLU A 177 17.44 2.13 6.65
N ARG A 178 16.40 1.91 5.86
CA ARG A 178 16.49 1.46 4.46
C ARG A 178 15.53 2.26 3.58
N ASN A 179 15.36 3.55 3.87
CA ASN A 179 14.45 4.40 3.11
C ASN A 179 15.03 4.64 1.70
N PRO A 180 14.34 4.22 0.62
CA PRO A 180 14.83 4.45 -0.75
C PRO A 180 14.88 5.94 -1.11
N PHE A 181 14.09 6.80 -0.43
CA PHE A 181 14.00 8.23 -0.72
C PHE A 181 15.05 9.11 -0.05
N THR A 182 15.76 8.63 0.97
CA THR A 182 16.85 9.40 1.63
C THR A 182 18.21 9.15 1.01
N SER A 183 18.29 8.23 0.04
CA SER A 183 19.52 7.89 -0.65
C SER A 183 19.57 8.51 -2.05
N ILE A 184 20.78 8.56 -2.61
CA ILE A 184 21.14 9.06 -3.96
C ILE A 184 20.18 8.61 -5.09
N HIS A 185 19.37 7.58 -4.85
CA HIS A 185 18.37 6.97 -5.72
C HIS A 185 17.17 7.90 -6.01
N ALA A 186 16.75 8.75 -5.07
CA ALA A 186 15.70 9.76 -5.32
C ALA A 186 16.19 10.89 -6.24
N TYR A 187 17.43 11.34 -6.02
CA TYR A 187 18.10 12.27 -6.93
C TYR A 187 18.37 11.65 -8.30
N ALA A 188 18.79 10.37 -8.33
CA ALA A 188 18.94 9.63 -9.57
C ALA A 188 17.61 9.49 -10.30
N ALA A 189 16.48 9.24 -9.62
CA ALA A 189 15.17 9.18 -10.24
C ALA A 189 14.74 10.54 -10.85
N MET A 190 14.96 11.65 -10.15
CA MET A 190 14.70 12.99 -10.68
C MET A 190 15.58 13.34 -11.88
N ILE A 191 16.85 12.94 -11.86
CA ILE A 191 17.80 13.18 -12.97
C ILE A 191 17.49 12.25 -14.16
N VAL A 192 17.09 11.00 -13.92
CA VAL A 192 16.82 10.02 -14.97
C VAL A 192 15.49 10.30 -15.70
N SER A 193 14.54 11.01 -15.09
CA SER A 193 13.26 11.39 -15.74
C SER A 193 13.43 12.07 -17.11
N PRO A 194 14.25 13.12 -17.28
CA PRO A 194 14.52 13.69 -18.61
C PRO A 194 15.28 12.74 -19.55
N PHE A 195 16.10 11.81 -19.01
CA PHE A 195 16.74 10.74 -19.80
C PHE A 195 15.76 9.68 -20.28
N VAL A 196 14.69 9.38 -19.52
CA VAL A 196 13.63 8.45 -19.93
C VAL A 196 12.82 9.01 -21.10
N LEU A 197 12.57 10.33 -21.11
CA LEU A 197 11.93 11.01 -22.24
C LEU A 197 12.82 11.04 -23.49
N THR A 198 14.14 11.13 -23.33
CA THR A 198 15.08 10.99 -24.46
C THR A 198 15.29 9.54 -24.87
N LEU A 199 15.21 8.59 -23.94
CA LEU A 199 15.22 7.15 -24.19
C LEU A 199 13.95 6.70 -24.92
N ASP A 200 12.79 7.28 -24.68
CA ASP A 200 11.58 7.02 -25.49
C ASP A 200 11.84 7.32 -26.97
N ARG A 201 12.54 8.42 -27.26
CA ARG A 201 13.00 8.77 -28.62
C ARG A 201 14.04 7.81 -29.19
N LEU A 202 14.95 7.28 -28.35
CA LEU A 202 16.00 6.34 -28.77
C LEU A 202 15.52 4.88 -28.86
N LEU A 203 14.54 4.48 -28.05
CA LEU A 203 13.92 3.16 -28.00
C LEU A 203 12.68 3.05 -28.88
N SER A 204 12.18 4.16 -29.44
CA SER A 204 11.13 4.21 -30.46
C SER A 204 11.31 3.18 -31.60
N PRO A 205 12.54 2.89 -32.10
CA PRO A 205 12.76 1.83 -33.10
C PRO A 205 12.61 0.41 -32.55
N LEU A 206 12.72 0.21 -31.23
CA LEU A 206 12.70 -1.08 -30.54
C LEU A 206 11.34 -1.39 -29.87
N LEU A 207 10.60 -0.36 -29.45
CA LEU A 207 9.36 -0.49 -28.69
C LEU A 207 8.11 -0.04 -29.46
N GLY A 208 8.25 0.65 -30.59
CA GLY A 208 7.11 1.17 -31.36
C GLY A 208 6.63 2.56 -30.90
N HIS A 209 5.82 3.24 -31.71
CA HIS A 209 5.29 4.58 -31.41
C HIS A 209 4.13 4.50 -30.42
N GLY A 210 4.12 5.35 -29.38
CA GLY A 210 3.01 5.44 -28.39
C GLY A 210 3.29 4.88 -27.00
N HIS A 211 4.52 4.43 -26.72
CA HIS A 211 4.90 3.80 -25.45
C HIS A 211 5.35 4.81 -24.36
N GLY A 212 5.74 6.03 -24.74
CA GLY A 212 6.41 6.99 -23.84
C GLY A 212 5.67 7.31 -22.55
N VAL A 213 4.36 7.53 -22.60
CA VAL A 213 3.55 7.84 -21.40
C VAL A 213 3.56 6.66 -20.41
N PHE A 214 3.50 5.42 -20.91
CA PHE A 214 3.53 4.22 -20.07
C PHE A 214 4.92 3.91 -19.52
N ILE A 215 5.98 4.20 -20.28
CA ILE A 215 7.37 4.07 -19.81
C ILE A 215 7.65 5.07 -18.68
N VAL A 216 7.26 6.33 -18.85
CA VAL A 216 7.38 7.35 -17.79
C VAL A 216 6.55 6.94 -16.57
N GLY A 217 5.32 6.48 -16.78
CA GLY A 217 4.46 6.00 -15.70
C GLY A 217 5.07 4.83 -14.92
N THR A 218 5.62 3.84 -15.63
CA THR A 218 6.38 2.72 -15.08
C THR A 218 7.56 3.19 -14.22
N PHE A 219 8.32 4.18 -14.72
CA PHE A 219 9.51 4.68 -14.05
C PHE A 219 9.20 5.27 -12.68
N PHE A 220 8.10 6.02 -12.56
CA PHE A 220 7.63 6.54 -11.28
C PHE A 220 6.95 5.48 -10.41
N ALA A 221 6.27 4.51 -11.03
CA ALA A 221 5.61 3.43 -10.32
C ALA A 221 6.59 2.56 -9.51
N VAL A 222 7.77 2.22 -10.05
CA VAL A 222 8.71 1.30 -9.37
C VAL A 222 9.18 1.81 -7.99
N PRO A 223 9.68 3.05 -7.83
CA PRO A 223 10.02 3.59 -6.51
C PRO A 223 8.81 3.64 -5.56
N ILE A 224 7.64 4.02 -6.07
CA ILE A 224 6.40 4.08 -5.29
C ILE A 224 6.02 2.69 -4.79
N LEU A 225 6.17 1.65 -5.60
CA LEU A 225 5.90 0.26 -5.21
C LEU A 225 6.89 -0.26 -4.17
N LEU A 226 8.18 -0.01 -4.37
CA LEU A 226 9.24 -0.42 -3.44
C LEU A 226 9.11 0.28 -2.08
N TRP A 227 8.57 1.49 -2.05
CA TRP A 227 8.23 2.18 -0.81
C TRP A 227 6.89 1.72 -0.23
N GLY A 228 5.84 1.64 -1.06
CA GLY A 228 4.49 1.27 -0.64
C GLY A 228 4.41 -0.16 -0.07
N VAL A 229 5.29 -1.07 -0.52
CA VAL A 229 5.34 -2.44 0.00
C VAL A 229 5.77 -2.48 1.47
N GLU A 230 6.51 -1.47 1.92
CA GLU A 230 6.86 -1.31 3.33
C GLU A 230 5.64 -1.02 4.17
N LEU A 231 4.81 -0.06 3.76
CA LEU A 231 3.53 0.23 4.42
C LEU A 231 2.63 -1.00 4.41
N PHE A 232 2.55 -1.72 3.29
CA PHE A 232 1.72 -2.91 3.15
C PHE A 232 2.11 -4.01 4.13
N VAL A 233 3.39 -4.40 4.13
CA VAL A 233 3.91 -5.45 5.01
C VAL A 233 3.80 -5.04 6.47
N GLN A 234 4.12 -3.78 6.79
CA GLN A 234 4.03 -3.28 8.17
C GLN A 234 2.59 -3.32 8.69
N THR A 235 1.61 -2.85 7.91
CA THR A 235 0.18 -2.94 8.26
C THR A 235 -0.26 -4.38 8.48
N ILE A 236 0.12 -5.32 7.60
CA ILE A 236 -0.19 -6.75 7.77
C ILE A 236 0.40 -7.26 9.08
N VAL A 237 1.68 -7.00 9.32
CA VAL A 237 2.37 -7.57 10.47
C VAL A 237 1.84 -6.97 11.78
N THR A 238 1.78 -5.64 11.90
CA THR A 238 1.48 -4.95 13.17
C THR A 238 -0.01 -4.76 13.44
N MET A 239 -0.86 -4.60 12.42
CA MET A 239 -2.29 -4.33 12.63
C MET A 239 -3.19 -5.55 12.41
N ILE A 240 -2.65 -6.64 11.83
CA ILE A 240 -3.43 -7.85 11.56
C ILE A 240 -2.81 -9.08 12.23
N TYR A 241 -1.58 -9.47 11.86
CA TYR A 241 -0.96 -10.69 12.33
C TYR A 241 -0.71 -10.70 13.85
N TYR A 242 0.01 -9.70 14.37
CA TYR A 242 0.29 -9.62 15.82
C TYR A 242 -0.98 -9.46 16.67
N PRO A 243 -1.96 -8.62 16.30
CA PRO A 243 -3.21 -8.49 17.05
C PRO A 243 -4.02 -9.79 17.13
N ILE A 244 -4.11 -10.54 16.02
CA ILE A 244 -4.76 -11.86 16.01
C ILE A 244 -4.03 -12.81 16.95
N LYS A 245 -2.69 -12.87 16.87
CA LYS A 245 -1.87 -13.74 17.72
C LYS A 245 -1.97 -13.38 19.21
N LEU A 246 -1.98 -12.08 19.52
CA LEU A 246 -2.15 -11.58 20.88
C LEU A 246 -3.53 -11.93 21.44
N GLN A 247 -4.59 -11.74 20.64
CA GLN A 247 -5.94 -12.09 21.06
C GLN A 247 -6.10 -13.60 21.28
N GLN A 248 -5.49 -14.44 20.44
CA GLN A 248 -5.49 -15.90 20.63
C GLN A 248 -4.73 -16.35 21.88
N SER A 249 -3.60 -15.71 22.20
CA SER A 249 -2.76 -16.09 23.35
C SER A 249 -3.26 -15.55 24.69
N THR A 250 -3.86 -14.36 24.72
CA THR A 250 -4.26 -13.67 25.95
C THR A 250 -5.77 -13.70 26.20
N GLY A 251 -6.58 -14.01 25.17
CA GLY A 251 -8.03 -13.89 25.20
C GLY A 251 -8.54 -12.43 25.20
N LYS A 252 -7.65 -11.44 25.21
CA LYS A 252 -8.01 -10.02 25.31
C LYS A 252 -8.17 -9.37 23.93
N PRO A 253 -9.18 -8.51 23.72
CA PRO A 253 -9.30 -7.76 22.48
C PRO A 253 -8.19 -6.71 22.36
N VAL A 254 -7.67 -6.53 21.14
CA VAL A 254 -6.69 -5.50 20.81
C VAL A 254 -7.38 -4.29 20.19
N LEU A 255 -7.29 -3.14 20.85
CA LEU A 255 -7.96 -1.90 20.50
C LEU A 255 -6.93 -0.85 20.05
N LEU A 256 -7.33 0.04 19.16
CA LEU A 256 -6.55 1.24 18.84
C LEU A 256 -6.66 2.22 20.02
N LYS A 257 -5.53 2.77 20.47
CA LYS A 257 -5.49 3.83 21.48
C LYS A 257 -5.59 5.18 20.77
N ASP A 258 -6.56 5.99 21.19
CA ASP A 258 -6.70 7.39 20.78
C ASP A 258 -5.50 8.25 21.24
#